data_AF-A0A7W8GIJ5-F1
#
_entry.id   AF-A0A7W8GIJ5-F1
#
_cell.length_a   1.000
_cell.length_b   1.000
_cell.length_c   1.000
_cell.angle_alpha   90.00
_cell.angle_beta   90.00
_cell.angle_gamma   90.00
#
_symmetry.space_group_name_H-M   'P 1'
#
loop_
_entity.id
_entity.type
_entity.pdbx_description
1 polymer ?
#
loop_
_entity_poly.entity_id
_entity_poly.type
_entity_poly.pdbx_seq_one_letter_code
_entity_poly.pdbx_strand_id
1 'polypeptide(L)'
;MSQDIAHQVLRRAYELDGPNLDLLATRYGAQDWQSLTGDLAFDAMGTGGGCTMLVAQARSGPWVGLTDGETSLPISADTFCLTLEPELFEGEDYALFVTDNQVTARMGDLAGA
;
A
#
# COMPACT_ATOMS: atom_id res chain seq x y z
N MET A 1 -12.80 5.86 11.46
CA MET A 1 -11.49 5.50 12.06
C MET A 1 -10.56 4.84 11.05
N SER A 2 -11.00 3.85 10.27
CA SER A 2 -10.17 3.16 9.25
C SER A 2 -9.62 4.07 8.13
N GLN A 3 -10.40 5.03 7.64
CA GLN A 3 -9.93 5.95 6.59
C GLN A 3 -8.78 6.86 7.06
N ASP A 4 -8.74 7.21 8.34
CA ASP A 4 -7.69 8.07 8.88
C ASP A 4 -6.35 7.30 8.96
N ILE A 5 -6.39 6.05 9.45
CA ILE A 5 -5.18 5.22 9.52
C ILE A 5 -4.64 4.85 8.13
N ALA A 6 -5.50 4.59 7.14
CA ALA A 6 -5.06 4.29 5.77
C ALA A 6 -4.23 5.44 5.18
N HIS A 7 -4.74 6.67 5.23
CA HIS A 7 -4.02 7.83 4.70
C HIS A 7 -2.77 8.18 5.54
N GLN A 8 -2.76 7.88 6.84
CA GLN A 8 -1.55 7.99 7.66
C GLN A 8 -0.48 6.99 7.21
N VAL A 9 -0.86 5.74 6.96
CA VAL A 9 0.04 4.70 6.41
C VAL A 9 0.58 5.11 5.04
N LEU A 10 -0.28 5.56 4.11
CA LEU A 10 0.16 6.00 2.77
C LEU A 10 1.15 7.16 2.82
N ARG A 11 0.90 8.13 3.71
CA ARG A 11 1.83 9.24 3.95
C ARG A 11 3.14 8.72 4.52
N ARG A 12 3.08 7.79 5.47
CA ARG A 12 4.27 7.27 6.11
C ARG A 12 5.12 6.41 5.16
N ALA A 13 4.48 5.62 4.30
CA ALA A 13 5.13 4.92 3.21
C ALA A 13 5.87 5.89 2.29
N TYR A 14 5.26 7.03 1.94
CA TYR A 14 5.91 8.07 1.15
C TYR A 14 7.11 8.72 1.84
N GLU A 15 7.03 8.97 3.14
CA GLU A 15 8.17 9.51 3.91
C GLU A 15 9.36 8.52 3.96
N LEU A 16 9.09 7.22 3.86
CA LEU A 16 10.09 6.15 3.96
C LEU A 16 10.64 5.69 2.59
N ASP A 17 9.82 5.74 1.53
CA ASP A 17 10.19 5.21 0.20
C ASP A 17 9.66 6.06 -0.98
N GLY A 18 9.45 7.36 -0.75
CA GLY A 18 8.80 8.28 -1.69
C GLY A 18 9.29 8.22 -3.14
N PRO A 19 10.61 8.27 -3.43
CA PRO A 19 11.10 8.21 -4.81
C PRO A 19 10.66 6.95 -5.57
N ASN A 20 10.65 5.78 -4.90
CA ASN A 20 10.19 4.53 -5.51
C ASN A 20 8.68 4.56 -5.74
N LEU A 21 7.92 5.09 -4.77
CA LEU A 21 6.47 5.21 -4.87
C LEU A 21 6.02 6.18 -5.96
N ASP A 22 6.75 7.28 -6.18
CA ASP A 22 6.52 8.18 -7.32
C ASP A 22 6.81 7.49 -8.65
N LEU A 23 7.93 6.74 -8.74
CA LEU A 23 8.24 5.95 -9.94
C LEU A 23 7.15 4.91 -10.23
N LEU A 24 6.65 4.21 -9.22
CA LEU A 24 5.54 3.25 -9.35
C LEU A 24 4.25 3.94 -9.81
N ALA A 25 3.90 5.07 -9.19
CA ALA A 25 2.72 5.85 -9.58
C ALA A 25 2.77 6.28 -11.05
N THR A 26 3.93 6.73 -11.52
CA THR A 26 4.12 7.12 -12.93
C THR A 26 3.98 5.94 -13.90
N ARG A 27 4.37 4.72 -13.51
CA ARG A 27 4.18 3.51 -14.33
C ARG A 27 2.70 3.16 -14.50
N TYR A 28 1.88 3.42 -13.50
CA TYR A 28 0.43 3.29 -13.60
C TYR A 28 -0.24 4.51 -14.25
N GLY A 29 0.52 5.51 -14.71
CA GLY A 29 -0.02 6.69 -15.39
C GLY A 29 -0.54 7.80 -14.48
N ALA A 30 -0.26 7.75 -13.18
CA ALA A 30 -0.43 8.89 -12.28
C ALA A 30 0.77 9.86 -12.38
N GLN A 31 0.62 11.09 -11.91
CA GLN A 31 1.72 12.06 -11.90
C GLN A 31 2.77 11.73 -10.83
N ASP A 32 2.30 11.35 -9.64
CA ASP A 32 3.07 11.06 -8.44
C ASP A 32 2.23 10.22 -7.47
N TRP A 33 2.82 9.80 -6.36
CA TRP A 33 2.15 8.99 -5.35
C TRP A 33 0.91 9.66 -4.76
N GLN A 34 0.96 10.97 -4.54
CA GLN A 34 -0.17 11.74 -4.01
C GLN A 34 -1.35 11.74 -4.99
N SER A 35 -1.08 11.87 -6.29
CA SER A 35 -2.11 11.82 -7.33
C SER A 35 -2.72 10.42 -7.48
N LEU A 36 -1.93 9.37 -7.22
CA LEU A 36 -2.42 7.99 -7.23
C LEU A 36 -3.31 7.68 -6.03
N THR A 37 -2.93 8.14 -4.83
CA THR A 37 -3.47 7.62 -3.57
C THR A 37 -4.26 8.60 -2.72
N GLY A 38 -4.17 9.91 -3.00
CA GLY A 38 -4.64 10.97 -2.12
C GLY A 38 -6.16 11.01 -1.88
N ASP A 39 -6.95 10.49 -2.82
CA ASP A 39 -8.42 10.47 -2.75
C ASP A 39 -9.00 9.04 -2.60
N LEU A 40 -8.16 8.07 -2.21
CA LEU A 40 -8.60 6.68 -2.11
C LEU A 40 -9.57 6.47 -0.95
N ALA A 41 -10.71 5.84 -1.26
CA ALA A 41 -11.64 5.34 -0.27
C ALA A 41 -11.32 3.87 0.00
N PHE A 42 -10.87 3.58 1.22
CA PHE A 42 -10.53 2.23 1.65
C PHE A 42 -11.69 1.52 2.33
N ASP A 43 -11.89 0.26 1.94
CA ASP A 43 -12.82 -0.67 2.57
C ASP A 43 -12.06 -1.85 3.19
N ALA A 44 -12.57 -2.38 4.30
CA ALA A 44 -12.02 -3.59 4.89
C ALA A 44 -12.54 -4.83 4.15
N MET A 45 -11.64 -5.71 3.74
CA MET A 45 -11.95 -6.93 3.00
C MET A 45 -11.23 -8.13 3.61
N GLY A 46 -11.95 -9.24 3.77
CA GLY A 46 -11.34 -10.53 4.11
C GLY A 46 -10.76 -11.18 2.86
N THR A 47 -9.49 -11.55 2.90
CA THR A 47 -8.75 -12.06 1.73
C THR A 47 -8.58 -13.59 1.74
N GLY A 48 -9.16 -14.25 2.75
CA GLY A 48 -9.03 -15.68 2.98
C GLY A 48 -7.93 -15.99 4.00
N GLY A 49 -7.88 -17.23 4.51
CA GLY A 49 -6.85 -17.66 5.47
C GLY A 49 -6.87 -16.94 6.83
N GLY A 50 -7.93 -16.20 7.14
CA GLY A 50 -8.03 -15.37 8.34
C GLY A 50 -7.42 -13.96 8.19
N CYS A 51 -6.92 -13.62 7.00
CA CYS A 51 -6.36 -12.30 6.72
C CYS A 51 -7.46 -11.27 6.38
N THR A 52 -7.30 -10.05 6.90
CA THR A 52 -8.13 -8.89 6.57
C THR A 52 -7.24 -7.72 6.18
N MET A 53 -7.59 -7.03 5.09
CA MET A 53 -6.84 -5.89 4.56
C MET A 53 -7.75 -4.68 4.38
N LEU A 54 -7.18 -3.48 4.42
CA LEU A 54 -7.82 -2.32 3.80
C LEU A 54 -7.46 -2.32 2.32
N VAL A 55 -8.44 -2.20 1.44
CA VAL A 55 -8.24 -2.17 0.00
C VAL A 55 -8.92 -0.97 -0.63
N ALA A 56 -8.28 -0.40 -1.65
CA ALA A 56 -8.86 0.63 -2.50
C ALA A 56 -8.34 0.48 -3.92
N GLN A 57 -9.19 0.72 -4.92
CA GLN A 57 -8.76 0.75 -6.31
C GLN A 57 -8.45 2.18 -6.73
N ALA A 58 -7.24 2.42 -7.25
CA ALA A 58 -6.88 3.69 -7.84
C ALA A 58 -7.55 3.88 -9.20
N ARG A 59 -7.88 5.13 -9.53
CA ARG A 59 -8.51 5.47 -10.83
C ARG A 59 -7.66 5.08 -12.03
N SER A 60 -6.35 5.01 -11.83
CA SER A 60 -5.38 4.65 -12.86
C SER A 60 -5.22 3.14 -13.04
N GLY A 61 -5.91 2.31 -12.24
CA GLY A 61 -5.92 0.86 -12.40
C GLY A 61 -5.61 0.07 -11.12
N PRO A 62 -4.44 0.25 -10.48
CA PRO A 62 -3.96 -0.70 -9.49
C PRO A 62 -4.80 -0.68 -8.22
N TRP A 63 -4.80 -1.81 -7.54
CA TRP A 63 -5.28 -1.98 -6.19
C TRP A 63 -4.18 -1.64 -5.19
N VAL A 64 -4.56 -0.89 -4.17
CA VAL A 64 -3.72 -0.57 -3.02
C VAL A 64 -4.24 -1.37 -1.83
N GLY A 65 -3.39 -2.23 -1.27
CA GLY A 65 -3.70 -3.05 -0.11
C GLY A 65 -2.89 -2.62 1.11
N LEU A 66 -3.51 -2.60 2.30
CA LEU A 66 -2.83 -2.28 3.57
C LEU A 66 -3.16 -3.32 4.65
N THR A 67 -2.12 -3.80 5.33
CA THR A 67 -2.22 -4.65 6.55
C THR A 67 -1.32 -4.11 7.65
N ASP A 68 -1.38 -4.73 8.83
CA ASP A 68 -0.43 -4.53 9.93
C ASP A 68 0.95 -5.18 9.69
N GLY A 69 1.19 -5.77 8.51
CA GLY A 69 2.37 -6.57 8.21
C GLY A 69 2.16 -8.08 8.37
N GLU A 70 1.03 -8.49 8.94
CA GLU A 70 0.67 -9.89 9.12
C GLU A 70 -0.70 -10.20 8.52
N THR A 71 -1.74 -10.30 9.35
CA THR A 71 -3.07 -10.80 8.97
C THR A 71 -4.20 -9.84 9.32
N SER A 72 -3.90 -8.72 9.96
CA SER A 72 -4.92 -7.80 10.46
C SER A 72 -4.86 -6.44 9.77
N LEU A 73 -5.91 -5.66 10.00
CA LEU A 73 -5.95 -4.26 9.57
C LEU A 73 -4.86 -3.46 10.30
N PRO A 74 -4.25 -2.46 9.64
CA PRO A 74 -3.27 -1.60 10.29
C PRO A 74 -3.92 -0.82 11.45
N ILE A 75 -3.23 -0.81 12.59
CA ILE A 75 -3.62 -0.03 13.79
C ILE A 75 -2.66 1.14 14.07
N SER A 76 -1.53 1.18 13.39
CA SER A 76 -0.50 2.22 13.47
C SER A 76 0.12 2.45 12.09
N ALA A 77 0.62 3.67 11.86
CA ALA A 77 1.42 3.97 10.68
C ALA A 77 2.90 3.59 10.85
N ASP A 78 3.31 3.15 12.04
CA ASP A 78 4.70 2.76 12.31
C ASP A 78 5.00 1.29 11.95
N THR A 79 3.96 0.45 11.85
CA THR A 79 4.09 -0.97 11.50
C THR A 79 2.95 -1.36 10.56
N PHE A 80 3.29 -1.68 9.32
CA PHE A 80 2.32 -1.99 8.26
C PHE A 80 2.98 -2.75 7.10
N CYS A 81 2.14 -3.36 6.26
CA CYS A 81 2.49 -3.73 4.89
C CYS A 81 1.60 -2.93 3.92
N LEU A 82 2.23 -2.35 2.90
CA LEU A 82 1.58 -1.71 1.75
C LEU A 82 1.83 -2.58 0.53
N THR A 83 0.77 -2.95 -0.20
CA THR A 83 0.87 -3.65 -1.48
C THR A 83 0.26 -2.82 -2.62
N LEU A 84 0.84 -2.97 -3.79
CA LEU A 84 0.31 -2.52 -5.08
C LEU A 84 0.17 -3.74 -5.99
N GLU A 85 -1.05 -3.96 -6.46
CA GLU A 85 -1.41 -5.09 -7.30
C GLU A 85 -2.13 -4.57 -8.56
N PRO A 86 -1.80 -5.05 -9.77
CA PRO A 86 -2.53 -4.65 -10.97
C PRO A 86 -3.98 -5.17 -10.96
N GLU A 87 -4.18 -6.36 -10.41
CA GLU A 87 -5.47 -7.03 -10.20
C GLU A 87 -5.45 -7.65 -8.79
N LEU A 88 -6.55 -7.51 -8.06
CA LEU A 88 -6.64 -7.92 -6.66
C LEU A 88 -6.45 -9.45 -6.51
N PHE A 89 -5.47 -9.85 -5.70
CA PHE A 89 -5.07 -11.23 -5.40
C PHE A 89 -4.41 -12.01 -6.54
N GLU A 90 -3.96 -11.34 -7.60
CA GLU A 90 -3.22 -12.00 -8.70
C GLU A 90 -1.70 -11.88 -8.57
N GLY A 91 -1.22 -11.05 -7.65
CA GLY A 91 0.21 -10.84 -7.37
C GLY A 91 0.55 -9.36 -7.22
N GLU A 92 1.57 -9.09 -6.42
CA GLU A 92 2.01 -7.74 -6.07
C GLU A 92 3.16 -7.27 -6.97
N ASP A 93 2.93 -6.19 -7.70
CA ASP A 93 3.98 -5.47 -8.44
C ASP A 93 4.98 -4.84 -7.46
N TYR A 94 4.49 -4.47 -6.27
CA TYR A 94 5.30 -3.92 -5.20
C TYR A 94 4.66 -4.17 -3.83
N ALA A 95 5.47 -4.56 -2.85
CA ALA A 95 5.11 -4.63 -1.44
C ALA A 95 6.20 -3.97 -0.58
N LEU A 96 5.78 -3.16 0.39
CA LEU A 96 6.62 -2.47 1.35
C LEU A 96 6.26 -2.90 2.77
N PHE A 97 7.22 -3.50 3.47
CA PHE A 97 7.07 -3.91 4.87
C PHE A 97 7.78 -2.91 5.77
N VAL A 98 7.04 -2.38 6.75
CA VAL A 98 7.54 -1.45 7.75
C VAL A 98 7.26 -2.01 9.13
N THR A 99 8.27 -1.96 10.01
CA THR A 99 8.15 -2.35 11.41
C THR A 99 8.90 -1.36 12.27
N ASP A 100 8.27 -0.87 13.33
CA ASP A 100 8.83 0.14 14.24
C ASP A 100 9.47 1.29 13.47
N ASN A 101 8.75 1.76 12.46
CA ASN A 101 9.09 2.91 11.66
C ASN A 101 10.32 2.74 10.75
N GLN A 102 10.73 1.49 10.50
CA GLN A 102 11.85 1.13 9.64
C GLN A 102 11.37 0.23 8.50
N VAL A 103 11.88 0.47 7.29
CA VAL A 103 11.64 -0.44 6.16
C VAL A 103 12.41 -1.73 6.40
N THR A 104 11.68 -2.84 6.58
CA THR A 104 12.26 -4.16 6.85
C THR A 104 12.40 -5.01 5.59
N ALA A 105 11.51 -4.81 4.60
CA ALA A 105 11.59 -5.45 3.31
C ALA A 105 10.89 -4.64 2.20
N ARG A 106 11.33 -4.88 0.97
CA ARG A 106 10.63 -4.52 -0.26
C ARG A 106 10.54 -5.78 -1.12
N MET A 107 9.38 -6.06 -1.70
CA MET A 107 9.13 -7.24 -2.54
C MET A 107 8.29 -6.86 -3.77
N GLY A 108 8.18 -7.78 -4.72
CA GLY A 108 7.48 -7.57 -5.98
C GLY A 108 8.43 -7.26 -7.14
N ASP A 109 7.90 -7.35 -8.35
CA ASP A 109 8.68 -7.24 -9.60
C ASP A 109 9.35 -5.86 -9.78
N LEU A 110 8.86 -4.85 -9.06
CA LEU A 110 9.31 -3.47 -9.18
C LEU A 110 10.09 -2.98 -7.95
N ALA A 111 10.43 -3.85 -6.99
CA ALA A 111 11.07 -3.51 -5.70
C ALA A 111 12.55 -3.05 -5.75
N GLY A 112 13.10 -2.77 -6.94
CA GLY A 112 14.50 -2.35 -7.09
C GLY A 112 14.79 -1.62 -8.38
N ALA A 113 13.78 -0.97 -8.96
CA ALA A 113 13.89 -0.22 -10.20
C ALA A 113 14.29 1.24 -10.01
#